data_AF-A0A7J8C8Y1-F1
#
_entry.id   AF-A0A7J8C8Y1-F1
#
_cell.length_a   1.000
_cell.length_b   1.000
_cell.length_c   1.000
_cell.angle_alpha   90.00
_cell.angle_beta   90.00
_cell.angle_gamma   90.00
#
_symmetry.space_group_name_H-M   'P 1'
#
loop_
_entity.id
_entity.type
_entity.pdbx_description
1 polymer ?
#
loop_
_entity_poly.entity_id
_entity_poly.type
_entity_poly.pdbx_seq_one_letter_code
_entity_poly.pdbx_strand_id
1 'polypeptide(L)'
;MLVESLEVIIDDSHAMVSTSVGSEHYVSFLSFVDEDLLGPGCSVLLSHEVHAVIGVLMDDTDPWSVMKVEKAPLETCGDTGGLDNQIQEIKESVELPLTHPEYYEEMVSIMFIEEIDAIGTKKRYDSNSGGGREIRRRVLNC
;
A
#
# COMPACT_ATOMS: atom_id res chain seq x y z
N MET A 1 -3.58 14.82 -24.63
CA MET A 1 -3.04 14.68 -23.26
C MET A 1 -2.28 13.37 -23.23
N LEU A 2 -1.08 13.39 -22.67
CA LEU A 2 -0.22 12.22 -22.48
C LEU A 2 -0.12 11.92 -20.98
N VAL A 3 -0.03 10.65 -20.62
CA VAL A 3 0.21 10.23 -19.24
C VAL A 3 1.71 9.98 -19.11
N GLU A 4 2.36 10.71 -18.21
CA GLU A 4 3.80 10.59 -17.95
C GLU A 4 4.05 10.41 -16.46
N SER A 5 5.23 9.92 -16.10
CA SER A 5 5.58 9.67 -14.70
C SER A 5 6.37 10.85 -14.13
N LEU A 6 5.90 11.41 -13.03
CA LEU A 6 6.61 12.46 -12.30
C LEU A 6 7.84 11.86 -11.63
N GLU A 7 9.01 12.40 -11.91
CA GLU A 7 10.26 11.88 -11.35
C GLU A 7 10.68 12.69 -10.12
N VAL A 8 10.75 14.02 -10.27
CA VAL A 8 11.17 14.92 -9.20
C VAL A 8 10.48 16.26 -9.34
N ILE A 9 10.08 16.82 -8.20
CA ILE A 9 9.56 18.18 -8.08
C ILE A 9 10.75 19.07 -7.71
N ILE A 10 10.98 20.11 -8.50
CA ILE A 10 12.12 21.01 -8.29
C ILE A 10 11.69 22.21 -7.44
N ASP A 11 10.54 22.79 -7.76
CA ASP A 11 9.99 23.97 -7.11
C ASP A 11 8.46 24.02 -7.19
N ASP A 12 7.85 25.03 -6.56
CA ASP A 12 6.40 25.30 -6.53
C ASP A 12 5.82 25.77 -7.89
N SER A 13 6.53 25.58 -9.00
CA SER A 13 6.02 25.83 -10.36
C SER A 13 6.57 24.89 -11.45
N HIS A 14 7.59 24.08 -11.15
CA HIS A 14 8.29 23.23 -12.10
C HIS A 14 8.59 21.84 -11.55
N ALA A 15 8.48 20.87 -12.43
CA ALA A 15 8.85 19.50 -12.17
C ALA A 15 9.55 18.87 -13.38
N MET A 16 10.28 17.78 -13.12
CA MET A 16 10.78 16.91 -14.16
C MET A 16 9.83 15.72 -14.34
N VAL A 17 9.40 15.54 -15.58
CA VAL A 17 8.60 14.38 -15.99
C VAL A 17 9.46 13.47 -16.86
N SER A 18 9.39 12.18 -16.55
CA SER A 18 9.98 11.13 -17.37
C SER A 18 8.92 10.66 -18.37
N THR A 19 9.20 10.86 -19.65
CA THR A 19 8.31 10.37 -20.70
C THR A 19 8.42 8.85 -20.78
N SER A 20 7.36 8.14 -21.15
CA SER A 20 7.39 6.69 -21.41
C SER A 20 8.51 6.21 -22.36
N VAL A 21 9.03 7.09 -23.21
CA VAL A 21 10.18 6.85 -24.10
C VAL A 21 11.57 7.09 -23.46
N GLY A 22 11.63 7.43 -22.17
CA GLY A 22 12.86 7.64 -21.40
C GLY A 22 13.50 9.01 -21.58
N SER A 23 12.79 9.98 -22.17
CA SER A 23 13.22 11.37 -22.24
C SER A 23 12.71 12.16 -21.05
N GLU A 24 13.60 12.90 -20.39
CA GLU A 24 13.25 13.80 -19.28
C GLU A 24 12.90 15.19 -19.81
N HIS A 25 11.76 15.71 -19.39
CA HIS A 25 11.31 17.06 -19.76
C HIS A 25 11.12 17.91 -18.52
N TYR A 26 11.70 19.12 -18.56
CA TYR A 26 11.44 20.15 -17.56
C TYR A 26 10.16 20.89 -17.92
N VAL A 27 9.14 20.74 -17.08
CA VAL A 27 7.78 21.19 -17.36
C VAL A 27 7.27 22.05 -16.22
N SER A 28 6.46 23.04 -16.55
CA SER A 28 5.75 23.84 -15.55
C SER A 28 4.41 23.20 -15.23
N PHE A 29 3.92 23.37 -14.01
CA PHE A 29 2.56 22.99 -13.66
C PHE A 29 1.61 24.17 -13.75
N LEU A 30 0.35 23.85 -14.06
CA LEU A 30 -0.70 24.86 -14.12
C LEU A 30 -1.21 25.14 -12.70
N SER A 31 -1.63 26.38 -12.45
CA SER A 31 -1.98 26.90 -11.12
C SER A 31 -3.20 26.25 -10.45
N PHE A 32 -3.82 25.25 -11.09
CA PHE A 32 -4.98 24.52 -10.56
C PHE A 32 -4.62 23.10 -10.09
N VAL A 33 -3.34 22.73 -10.14
CA VAL A 33 -2.86 21.45 -9.61
C VAL A 33 -2.51 21.62 -8.14
N ASP A 34 -3.04 20.76 -7.27
CA ASP A 34 -2.69 20.72 -5.85
C ASP A 34 -1.31 20.08 -5.65
N GLU A 35 -0.41 20.79 -4.98
CA GLU A 35 0.94 20.31 -4.64
C GLU A 35 0.90 19.13 -3.66
N ASP A 36 -0.09 19.10 -2.77
CA ASP A 36 -0.24 18.06 -1.75
C ASP A 36 -0.46 16.65 -2.35
N LEU A 37 -0.96 16.58 -3.59
CA LEU A 37 -1.21 15.32 -4.30
C LEU A 37 -0.04 14.91 -5.21
N LEU A 38 0.96 15.77 -5.38
CA LEU A 38 2.11 15.51 -6.23
C LEU A 38 3.20 14.77 -5.43
N GLY A 39 3.37 13.48 -5.72
CA GLY A 39 4.47 12.67 -5.21
C GLY A 39 5.39 12.16 -6.32
N PRO A 40 6.69 11.93 -6.04
CA PRO A 40 7.56 11.24 -7.00
C PRO A 40 7.01 9.84 -7.28
N GLY A 41 6.96 9.46 -8.56
CA GLY A 41 6.36 8.22 -9.03
C GLY A 41 4.86 8.30 -9.34
N CYS A 42 4.19 9.42 -9.07
CA CYS A 42 2.80 9.62 -9.46
C CYS A 42 2.66 9.78 -10.98
N SER A 43 1.54 9.29 -11.50
CA SER A 43 1.16 9.49 -12.91
C SER A 43 0.55 10.89 -13.09
N VAL A 44 1.09 11.67 -14.03
CA VAL A 44 0.63 13.04 -14.31
C VAL A 44 0.20 13.18 -15.77
N LEU A 45 -0.74 14.10 -16.00
CA LEU A 45 -1.26 14.41 -17.33
C LEU A 45 -0.50 15.60 -17.92
N LEU A 46 0.19 15.35 -19.02
CA LEU A 46 0.91 16.36 -19.78
C LEU A 46 0.12 16.84 -21.00
N SER A 47 0.15 18.16 -21.24
CA SER A 47 -0.28 18.74 -22.52
C SER A 47 0.78 18.60 -23.60
N HIS A 48 0.40 18.18 -24.81
CA HIS A 48 1.33 18.11 -25.96
C HIS A 48 1.64 19.50 -26.56
N GLU A 49 0.77 20.50 -26.37
CA GLU A 49 0.96 21.82 -26.96
C GLU A 49 1.88 22.70 -26.11
N VAL A 50 1.65 22.71 -24.80
CA VAL A 50 2.35 23.61 -23.86
C VAL A 50 3.39 22.90 -22.99
N HIS A 51 3.51 21.57 -23.07
CA HIS A 51 4.40 20.77 -22.22
C HIS A 51 4.29 21.17 -20.74
N ALA A 52 3.04 21.23 -20.26
CA ALA A 52 2.71 21.61 -18.89
C ALA A 52 1.85 20.52 -18.25
N VAL A 53 2.01 20.36 -16.93
CA VAL A 53 1.22 19.43 -16.12
C VAL A 53 -0.17 20.01 -15.93
N ILE A 54 -1.18 19.28 -16.41
CA ILE A 54 -2.60 19.62 -16.31
C ILE A 54 -3.19 19.00 -15.05
N GLY A 55 -2.73 17.84 -14.59
CA GLY A 55 -3.30 17.24 -13.39
C GLY A 55 -2.63 15.94 -13.02
N VAL A 56 -2.96 15.44 -11.83
CA VAL A 56 -2.49 14.17 -11.29
C VAL A 56 -3.54 13.11 -11.57
N LEU A 57 -3.10 11.96 -12.09
CA LEU A 57 -3.90 10.77 -12.13
C LEU A 57 -3.67 10.04 -10.81
N MET A 58 -4.68 10.03 -9.95
CA MET A 58 -4.65 9.26 -8.70
C MET A 58 -4.62 7.78 -9.05
N ASP A 59 -3.54 7.11 -8.68
CA ASP A 59 -3.43 5.66 -8.80
C ASP A 59 -4.18 5.02 -7.63
N ASP A 60 -5.51 5.16 -7.61
CA ASP A 60 -6.37 4.63 -6.53
C ASP A 60 -6.44 3.10 -6.52
N THR A 61 -5.66 2.44 -7.39
CA THR A 61 -5.62 0.98 -7.44
C THR A 61 -4.44 0.48 -6.63
N ASP A 62 -4.55 0.57 -5.30
CA ASP A 62 -3.72 -0.25 -4.43
C ASP A 62 -3.86 -1.72 -4.89
N PRO A 63 -2.78 -2.40 -5.30
CA PRO A 63 -2.85 -3.83 -5.66
C PRO A 63 -3.36 -4.68 -4.48
N TRP A 64 -3.27 -4.14 -3.27
CA TRP A 64 -3.78 -4.72 -2.04
C TRP A 64 -5.28 -4.45 -1.80
N SER A 65 -5.92 -3.58 -2.58
CA SER A 65 -7.37 -3.33 -2.47
C SER A 65 -8.19 -4.60 -2.69
N VAL A 66 -7.65 -5.60 -3.39
CA VAL A 66 -8.25 -6.94 -3.52
C VAL A 66 -8.36 -7.65 -2.16
N MET A 67 -7.46 -7.35 -1.22
CA MET A 67 -7.43 -7.92 0.12
C MET A 67 -8.17 -7.07 1.16
N LYS A 68 -8.73 -5.92 0.77
CA LYS A 68 -9.55 -5.10 1.67
C LYS A 68 -10.92 -5.74 1.81
N VAL A 69 -11.24 -6.21 3.02
CA VAL A 69 -12.57 -6.78 3.32
C VAL A 69 -13.53 -5.63 3.62
N GLU A 70 -14.48 -5.39 2.72
CA GLU A 70 -15.51 -4.35 2.91
C GLU A 70 -16.68 -4.81 3.79
N LYS A 71 -16.94 -6.12 3.84
CA LYS A 71 -18.10 -6.67 4.54
C LYS A 71 -17.67 -7.55 5.70
N ALA A 72 -18.10 -7.18 6.91
CA ALA A 72 -17.90 -8.01 8.09
C ALA A 72 -18.59 -9.38 7.92
N PRO A 73 -17.91 -10.49 8.29
CA PRO A 73 -18.54 -11.80 8.34
C PRO A 73 -19.68 -11.82 9.36
N LEU A 74 -20.68 -12.70 9.14
CA LEU A 74 -21.92 -12.76 9.94
C LEU A 74 -21.82 -13.72 11.15
N GLU A 75 -20.76 -14.50 11.24
CA GLU A 75 -20.54 -15.47 12.32
C GLU A 75 -20.27 -14.72 13.63
N THR A 76 -21.09 -14.95 14.65
CA THR A 76 -20.88 -14.33 15.95
C THR A 76 -20.13 -15.30 16.85
N CYS A 77 -19.20 -14.77 17.63
CA CYS A 77 -18.37 -15.55 18.55
C CYS A 77 -19.15 -16.36 19.63
N GLY A 78 -20.47 -16.17 19.73
CA GLY A 78 -21.36 -16.99 20.56
C GLY A 78 -21.67 -18.38 19.98
N ASP A 79 -21.37 -18.62 18.71
CA ASP A 79 -21.65 -19.89 18.02
C ASP A 79 -20.52 -20.92 18.20
N THR A 80 -19.37 -20.52 18.76
CA THR A 80 -18.17 -21.34 18.96
C THR A 80 -18.01 -21.73 20.43
N GLY A 81 -18.68 -22.79 20.87
CA GLY A 81 -18.64 -23.23 22.28
C GLY A 81 -17.29 -23.86 22.69
N GLY A 82 -16.79 -23.50 23.88
CA GLY A 82 -15.66 -24.17 24.55
C GLY A 82 -14.27 -23.58 24.30
N LEU A 83 -14.17 -22.42 23.65
CA LEU A 83 -12.92 -21.70 23.35
C LEU A 83 -12.89 -20.29 23.98
N ASP A 84 -13.63 -20.10 25.08
CA ASP A 84 -13.86 -18.77 25.69
C ASP A 84 -12.56 -18.04 26.06
N ASN A 85 -11.53 -18.77 26.49
CA ASN A 85 -10.22 -18.19 26.82
C ASN A 85 -9.49 -17.67 25.56
N GLN A 86 -9.45 -18.46 24.48
CA GLN A 86 -8.81 -18.06 23.23
C GLN A 86 -9.55 -16.89 22.55
N ILE A 87 -10.88 -16.93 22.64
CA ILE A 87 -11.75 -15.84 22.19
C ILE A 87 -11.42 -14.54 22.94
N GLN A 88 -11.27 -14.63 24.26
CA GLN A 88 -10.93 -13.47 25.09
C GLN A 88 -9.55 -12.90 24.73
N GLU A 89 -8.53 -13.75 24.57
CA GLU A 89 -7.19 -13.31 24.17
C GLU A 89 -7.18 -12.55 22.83
N ILE A 90 -7.94 -13.05 21.84
CA ILE A 90 -8.05 -12.39 20.52
C ILE A 90 -8.80 -11.07 20.66
N LYS A 91 -9.91 -11.03 21.40
CA LYS A 91 -10.68 -9.79 21.63
C LYS A 91 -9.86 -8.73 22.35
N GLU A 92 -9.09 -9.10 23.36
CA GLU A 92 -8.23 -8.16 24.08
C GLU A 92 -7.07 -7.66 23.21
N SER A 93 -6.60 -8.45 22.25
CA SER A 93 -5.54 -8.05 21.34
C SER A 93 -6.03 -7.20 20.16
N VAL A 94 -7.33 -7.28 19.82
CA VAL A 94 -7.90 -6.66 18.62
C VAL A 94 -8.89 -5.53 18.95
N GLU A 95 -9.85 -5.75 19.85
CA GLU A 95 -10.92 -4.79 20.15
C GLU A 95 -10.48 -3.70 21.13
N LEU A 96 -9.66 -4.06 22.13
CA LEU A 96 -9.21 -3.16 23.19
C LEU A 96 -8.34 -2.00 22.65
N PRO A 97 -7.36 -2.23 21.75
CA PRO A 97 -6.60 -1.15 21.12
C PRO A 97 -7.45 -0.19 20.26
N LEU A 98 -8.53 -0.70 19.65
CA LEU A 98 -9.43 0.10 18.79
C LEU A 98 -10.48 0.89 19.58
N THR A 99 -10.92 0.37 20.72
CA THR A 99 -11.94 1.01 21.58
C THR A 99 -11.34 1.96 22.61
N HIS A 100 -10.10 1.72 23.04
CA HIS A 100 -9.40 2.53 24.03
C HIS A 100 -7.97 2.89 23.55
N PRO A 101 -7.85 3.78 22.55
CA PRO A 101 -6.55 4.19 22.02
C PRO A 101 -5.70 4.96 23.04
N GLU A 102 -6.27 5.49 24.13
CA GLU A 102 -5.50 6.16 25.19
C GLU A 102 -4.47 5.24 25.90
N TYR A 103 -4.62 3.92 25.80
CA TYR A 103 -3.69 2.95 26.40
C TYR A 103 -2.68 2.37 25.42
N TYR A 104 -2.83 2.62 24.11
CA TYR A 104 -2.02 2.02 23.05
C TYR A 104 -1.56 3.07 22.03
N GLU A 105 -0.25 3.18 21.81
CA GLU A 105 0.30 4.04 20.75
C GLU A 105 -0.03 3.41 19.38
N GLU A 106 -1.15 3.85 18.80
CA GLU A 106 -1.59 3.71 17.41
C GLU A 106 -1.59 2.28 16.80
N MET A 107 -2.77 1.64 16.79
CA MET A 107 -3.11 0.60 15.82
C MET A 107 -4.25 1.08 14.92
N VAL A 108 -4.03 1.08 13.60
CA VAL A 108 -4.97 1.66 12.61
C VAL A 108 -5.57 0.61 11.67
N SER A 109 -4.89 -0.53 11.48
CA SER A 109 -5.33 -1.58 10.56
C SER A 109 -4.89 -2.97 11.01
N ILE A 110 -5.75 -3.97 10.78
CA ILE A 110 -5.50 -5.38 11.11
C ILE A 110 -5.40 -6.15 9.79
N MET A 111 -4.29 -6.88 9.62
CA MET A 111 -4.08 -7.76 8.47
C MET A 111 -4.19 -9.22 8.92
N PHE A 112 -5.19 -9.93 8.40
CA PHE A 112 -5.32 -11.37 8.60
C PHE A 112 -4.53 -12.12 7.53
N ILE A 113 -3.65 -13.03 7.95
CA ILE A 113 -2.89 -13.92 7.07
C ILE A 113 -3.33 -15.35 7.35
N GLU A 114 -4.04 -15.96 6.42
CA GLU A 114 -4.33 -17.39 6.46
C GLU A 114 -3.12 -18.19 5.97
N GLU A 115 -2.96 -19.43 6.46
CA GLU A 115 -1.90 -20.37 6.05
C GLU A 115 -0.46 -19.82 6.18
N ILE A 116 -0.15 -19.11 7.27
CA ILE A 116 1.20 -18.60 7.55
C ILE A 116 2.26 -19.72 7.61
N ASP A 117 1.84 -20.95 7.93
CA ASP A 117 2.70 -22.12 7.94
C ASP A 117 3.19 -22.51 6.54
N ALA A 118 2.44 -22.20 5.46
CA ALA A 118 2.91 -22.37 4.09
C ALA A 118 4.17 -21.53 3.80
N ILE A 119 4.23 -20.31 4.35
CA ILE A 119 5.39 -19.41 4.24
C ILE A 119 6.58 -19.96 5.05
N GLY A 120 6.30 -20.60 6.19
CA GLY A 120 7.28 -21.07 7.15
C GLY A 120 7.69 -22.55 7.03
N THR A 121 7.22 -23.30 6.03
CA THR A 121 7.46 -24.76 5.98
C THR A 121 8.97 -25.07 6.06
N LYS A 122 9.36 -25.67 7.19
CA LYS A 122 10.73 -26.10 7.51
C LYS A 122 11.24 -27.24 6.60
N LYS A 123 10.46 -27.63 5.59
CA LYS A 123 10.92 -28.43 4.47
C LYS A 123 11.76 -27.49 3.62
N ARG A 124 13.06 -27.42 3.93
CA ARG A 124 14.06 -26.68 3.17
C ARG A 124 13.87 -27.01 1.69
N TYR A 125 13.15 -26.15 0.96
CA TYR A 125 13.43 -25.93 -0.45
C TYR A 125 14.94 -25.75 -0.50
N ASP A 126 15.62 -26.55 -1.33
CA ASP A 126 17.08 -26.57 -1.43
C ASP A 126 17.59 -25.15 -1.27
N SER A 127 18.39 -24.91 -0.23
CA SER A 127 18.84 -23.56 0.16
C SER A 127 19.72 -22.89 -0.90
N ASN A 128 19.93 -23.59 -2.03
CA ASN A 128 20.61 -23.12 -3.22
C ASN A 128 19.65 -22.51 -4.28
N SER A 129 18.35 -22.77 -4.18
CA SER A 129 17.35 -22.18 -5.08
C SER A 129 17.18 -20.68 -4.80
N GLY A 130 17.04 -19.88 -5.86
CA GLY A 130 16.71 -18.46 -5.75
C GLY A 130 15.40 -18.23 -4.99
N GLY A 131 14.44 -19.15 -5.13
CA GLY A 131 13.12 -19.08 -4.48
C GLY A 131 13.18 -19.08 -2.96
N GLY A 132 13.97 -19.98 -2.33
CA GLY A 132 14.08 -20.02 -0.87
C GLY A 132 14.76 -18.77 -0.27
N ARG A 133 15.65 -18.11 -1.02
CA ARG A 133 16.29 -16.85 -0.61
C ARG A 133 15.34 -15.67 -0.70
N GLU A 134 14.46 -15.65 -1.70
CA GLU A 134 13.47 -14.58 -1.88
C GLU A 134 12.38 -14.62 -0.82
N ILE A 135 11.87 -15.82 -0.48
CA ILE A 135 10.91 -16.00 0.61
C ILE A 135 11.50 -15.48 1.93
N ARG A 136 12.75 -15.85 2.24
CA ARG A 136 13.44 -15.37 3.45
C ARG A 136 13.64 -13.85 3.46
N ARG A 137 13.93 -13.23 2.31
CA ARG A 137 14.07 -11.77 2.19
C ARG A 137 12.72 -11.08 2.43
N ARG A 138 11.63 -11.61 1.88
CA ARG A 138 10.30 -11.03 2.04
C ARG A 138 9.80 -11.13 3.47
N VAL A 139 9.99 -12.28 4.13
CA VAL A 139 9.65 -12.48 5.56
C VAL A 139 10.39 -11.52 6.50
N LEU A 140 11.62 -11.10 6.14
CA LEU A 140 12.39 -10.13 6.94
C LEU A 140 11.99 -8.67 6.68
N ASN A 141 11.24 -8.40 5.61
CA ASN A 141 10.82 -7.07 5.18
C ASN A 141 9.30 -6.84 5.34
N CYS A 142 8.58 -7.83 5.87
CA CYS A 142 7.21 -7.69 6.38
C CYS A 142 7.26 -7.10 7.78
#